data_AF-A0A954X5Z0-F1
#
_entry.id   AF-A0A954X5Z0-F1
#
_cell.length_a   1.000
_cell.length_b   1.000
_cell.length_c   1.000
_cell.angle_alpha   90.00
_cell.angle_beta   90.00
_cell.angle_gamma   90.00
#
_symmetry.space_group_name_H-M   'P 1'
#
loop_
_entity.id
_entity.type
_entity.pdbx_description
1 polymer ?
#
loop_
_entity_poly.entity_id
_entity_poly.type
_entity_poly.pdbx_seq_one_letter_code
_entity_poly.pdbx_strand_id
1 'polypeptide(L)'
;WQSCFGGAGNGQGKFATPHGLWIDRRPGREPAVVVTDRAHHTLQYLTLDGQYLETIEGFGLPANADTWNDLLMIPELLGRVTLLDAKNRVVARLCDDADRVKADKDRALRRTPADWQDGRFVHPHDACFDANGNIYVAEWVATGRVSRLKRLA
;
A
#
# COMPACT_ATOMS: atom_id res chain seq x y z
N TRP A 1 -19.35 19.98 3.26
CA TRP A 1 -18.90 18.64 3.68
C TRP A 1 -20.09 17.89 4.23
N GLN A 2 -20.32 16.64 3.85
CA GLN A 2 -21.57 15.91 4.13
C GLN A 2 -21.48 14.98 5.35
N SER A 3 -20.33 14.31 5.59
CA SER A 3 -20.12 13.44 6.77
C SER A 3 -18.64 13.16 7.04
N CYS A 4 -18.29 12.81 8.29
CA CYS A 4 -17.02 12.17 8.69
C CYS A 4 -17.32 10.77 9.20
N PHE A 5 -16.29 9.94 9.14
CA PHE A 5 -16.21 8.74 9.94
C PHE A 5 -14.75 8.51 10.34
N GLY A 6 -14.53 7.57 11.26
CA GLY A 6 -13.21 7.24 11.76
C GLY A 6 -12.91 7.81 13.15
N GLY A 7 -11.63 8.10 13.37
CA GLY A 7 -11.09 8.71 14.58
C GLY A 7 -9.87 7.96 15.10
N ALA A 8 -9.10 8.62 15.97
CA ALA A 8 -7.93 8.01 16.59
C ALA A 8 -8.31 6.84 17.50
N GLY A 9 -7.52 5.78 17.47
CA GLY A 9 -7.65 4.65 18.39
C GLY A 9 -7.46 3.30 17.70
N ASN A 10 -7.69 2.24 18.46
CA ASN A 10 -7.51 0.86 18.01
C ASN A 10 -8.87 0.22 17.67
N GLY A 11 -8.86 -0.78 16.78
CA GLY A 11 -10.03 -1.58 16.44
C GLY A 11 -10.86 -1.01 15.29
N GLN A 12 -12.07 -1.52 15.16
CA GLN A 12 -12.93 -1.34 13.99
C GLN A 12 -13.31 0.14 13.76
N GLY A 13 -13.00 0.64 12.57
CA GLY A 13 -13.31 2.02 12.18
C GLY A 13 -12.54 3.08 12.98
N LYS A 14 -11.44 2.70 13.63
CA LYS A 14 -10.48 3.59 14.29
C LYS A 14 -9.11 3.42 13.67
N PHE A 15 -8.32 4.49 13.66
CA PHE A 15 -7.05 4.53 12.95
C PHE A 15 -5.94 5.10 13.81
N ALA A 16 -4.72 4.63 13.58
CA ALA A 16 -3.52 5.26 14.15
C ALA A 16 -2.85 6.18 13.12
N THR A 17 -2.84 5.79 11.84
CA THR A 17 -2.33 6.64 10.75
C THR A 17 -3.02 6.25 9.44
N PRO A 18 -4.24 6.79 9.15
CA PRO A 18 -4.97 6.51 7.92
C PRO A 18 -4.31 7.25 6.74
N HIS A 19 -3.27 6.65 6.17
CA HIS A 19 -2.32 7.36 5.32
C HIS A 19 -2.81 7.53 3.87
N GLY A 20 -3.41 6.48 3.31
CA GLY A 20 -3.93 6.43 1.95
C GLY A 20 -5.36 5.92 1.97
N LEU A 21 -6.14 6.42 1.02
CA LEU A 21 -7.56 6.14 0.85
C LEU A 21 -7.82 5.77 -0.60
N TRP A 22 -8.58 4.71 -0.82
CA TRP A 22 -9.00 4.30 -2.16
C TRP A 22 -10.45 3.85 -2.15
N ILE A 23 -11.15 4.01 -3.28
CA ILE A 23 -12.46 3.41 -3.46
C ILE A 23 -12.28 2.13 -4.28
N ASP A 24 -12.33 0.99 -3.60
CA ASP A 24 -12.26 -0.32 -4.23
C ASP A 24 -13.58 -0.61 -4.96
N ARG A 25 -13.52 -0.58 -6.28
CA ARG A 25 -14.64 -0.90 -7.20
C ARG A 25 -14.33 -2.13 -8.06
N ARG A 26 -13.48 -3.04 -7.57
CA ARG A 26 -13.12 -4.23 -8.34
C ARG A 26 -14.38 -5.04 -8.72
N PRO A 27 -14.40 -5.72 -9.88
CA PRO A 27 -15.61 -6.41 -10.34
C PRO A 27 -16.13 -7.45 -9.34
N GLY A 28 -17.45 -7.52 -9.18
CA GLY A 28 -18.12 -8.54 -8.35
C GLY A 28 -18.21 -8.22 -6.85
N ARG A 29 -17.88 -7.00 -6.41
CA ARG A 29 -18.12 -6.53 -5.03
C ARG A 29 -18.82 -5.16 -5.00
N GLU A 30 -19.48 -4.87 -3.89
CA GLU A 30 -19.99 -3.52 -3.61
C GLU A 30 -18.82 -2.54 -3.39
N PRO A 31 -18.92 -1.29 -3.88
CA PRO A 31 -17.91 -0.27 -3.65
C PRO A 31 -17.65 -0.03 -2.17
N ALA A 32 -16.38 -0.03 -1.78
CA ALA A 32 -15.95 0.20 -0.40
C ALA A 32 -14.77 1.16 -0.33
N VAL A 33 -14.65 1.89 0.78
CA VAL A 33 -13.48 2.69 1.11
C VAL A 33 -12.43 1.76 1.71
N VAL A 34 -11.25 1.72 1.11
CA VAL A 34 -10.06 1.06 1.67
C VAL A 34 -9.19 2.13 2.30
N VAL A 35 -8.86 1.94 3.57
CA VAL A 35 -7.98 2.82 4.34
C VAL A 35 -6.70 2.06 4.65
N THR A 36 -5.56 2.59 4.24
CA THR A 36 -4.26 2.06 4.67
C THR A 36 -3.93 2.60 6.05
N ASP A 37 -4.20 1.82 7.10
CA ASP A 37 -3.90 2.20 8.48
C ASP A 37 -2.45 1.85 8.81
N ARG A 38 -1.56 2.76 8.42
CA ARG A 38 -0.12 2.53 8.35
C ARG A 38 0.46 2.01 9.66
N ALA A 39 0.15 2.69 10.76
CA ALA A 39 0.73 2.39 12.07
C ALA A 39 0.13 1.13 12.72
N HIS A 40 -1.05 0.69 12.28
CA HIS A 40 -1.60 -0.61 12.65
C HIS A 40 -1.17 -1.75 11.74
N HIS A 41 -0.43 -1.49 10.66
CA HIS A 41 0.00 -2.53 9.72
C HIS A 41 -1.18 -3.25 9.03
N THR A 42 -2.29 -2.53 8.84
CA THR A 42 -3.54 -3.08 8.30
C THR A 42 -4.12 -2.26 7.16
N LEU A 43 -5.03 -2.90 6.41
CA LEU A 43 -6.04 -2.22 5.61
C LEU A 43 -7.38 -2.37 6.33
N GLN A 44 -8.16 -1.30 6.43
CA GLN A 44 -9.54 -1.39 6.87
C GLN A 44 -10.47 -1.03 5.72
N TYR A 45 -11.48 -1.86 5.51
CA TYR A 45 -12.57 -1.62 4.59
C TYR A 45 -13.76 -1.02 5.32
N LEU A 46 -14.33 0.02 4.76
CA LEU A 46 -15.58 0.62 5.21
C LEU A 46 -16.55 0.76 4.04
N THR A 47 -17.84 0.82 4.32
CA THR A 47 -18.83 1.27 3.35
C THR A 47 -18.59 2.74 2.97
N LEU A 48 -19.23 3.23 1.91
CA LEU A 48 -19.11 4.64 1.49
C LEU A 48 -19.66 5.64 2.53
N ASP A 49 -20.53 5.18 3.42
CA ASP A 49 -21.05 5.94 4.58
C ASP A 49 -20.25 5.71 5.88
N GLY A 50 -19.14 4.96 5.82
CA GLY A 50 -18.18 4.87 6.91
C GLY A 50 -18.42 3.76 7.93
N GLN A 51 -19.30 2.80 7.64
CA GLN A 51 -19.51 1.63 8.48
C GLN A 51 -18.39 0.61 8.23
N TYR A 52 -17.83 0.06 9.30
CA TYR A 52 -16.78 -0.95 9.23
C TYR A 52 -17.25 -2.22 8.51
N LEU A 53 -16.40 -2.80 7.67
CA LEU A 53 -16.66 -4.07 6.96
C LEU A 53 -15.67 -5.16 7.38
N GLU A 54 -14.36 -4.91 7.20
CA GLU A 54 -13.31 -5.89 7.48
C GLU A 54 -11.96 -5.21 7.73
N THR A 55 -11.06 -5.95 8.37
CA THR A 55 -9.64 -5.58 8.55
C THR A 55 -8.78 -6.67 7.95
N ILE A 56 -7.81 -6.27 7.14
CA ILE A 56 -6.80 -7.17 6.58
C ILE A 56 -5.46 -6.80 7.20
N GLU A 57 -4.78 -7.79 7.76
CA GLU A 57 -3.51 -7.62 8.45
C GLU A 57 -2.31 -8.03 7.58
N GLY A 58 -1.10 -7.79 8.10
CA GLY A 58 0.13 -8.33 7.51
C GLY A 58 0.86 -7.39 6.55
N PHE A 59 0.60 -6.08 6.65
CA PHE A 59 1.25 -5.06 5.83
C PHE A 59 2.40 -4.35 6.55
N GLY A 60 3.46 -4.01 5.83
CA GLY A 60 4.64 -3.31 6.32
C GLY A 60 4.52 -1.81 6.10
N LEU A 61 3.80 -1.11 6.99
CA LEU A 61 3.55 0.33 6.88
C LEU A 61 2.91 0.69 5.52
N PRO A 62 1.67 0.22 5.24
CA PRO A 62 1.00 0.51 3.98
C PRO A 62 0.79 2.02 3.79
N ALA A 63 0.90 2.49 2.54
CA ALA A 63 0.96 3.92 2.25
C ALA A 63 -0.15 4.43 1.34
N ASN A 64 -0.51 3.66 0.32
CA ASN A 64 -1.60 3.99 -0.58
C ASN A 64 -2.21 2.72 -1.17
N ALA A 65 -3.18 2.89 -2.06
CA ALA A 65 -3.81 1.80 -2.79
C ALA A 65 -4.18 2.24 -4.21
N ASP A 66 -4.12 1.31 -5.16
CA ASP A 66 -4.66 1.46 -6.51
C ASP A 66 -5.18 0.10 -7.02
N THR A 67 -6.09 0.12 -7.98
CA THR A 67 -6.73 -1.10 -8.51
C THR A 67 -6.58 -1.22 -10.02
N TRP A 68 -6.36 -2.44 -10.50
CA TRP A 68 -6.37 -2.75 -11.92
C TRP A 68 -6.99 -4.13 -12.16
N ASN A 69 -8.07 -4.17 -12.95
CA ASN A 69 -8.96 -5.32 -13.06
C ASN A 69 -9.44 -5.83 -11.70
N ASP A 70 -9.04 -7.03 -11.30
CA ASP A 70 -9.37 -7.68 -10.04
C ASP A 70 -8.26 -7.56 -8.98
N LEU A 71 -7.16 -6.89 -9.33
CA LEU A 71 -6.04 -6.67 -8.43
C LEU A 71 -6.19 -5.37 -7.63
N LEU A 72 -5.85 -5.45 -6.35
CA LEU A 72 -5.57 -4.31 -5.49
C LEU A 72 -4.08 -4.29 -5.16
N MET A 73 -3.44 -3.15 -5.37
CA MET A 73 -2.03 -2.93 -5.13
C MET A 73 -1.81 -2.03 -3.92
N ILE A 74 -0.87 -2.38 -3.06
CA ILE A 74 -0.52 -1.66 -1.84
C ILE A 74 1.00 -1.43 -1.79
N PRO A 75 1.51 -0.20 -2.03
CA PRO A 75 2.88 0.16 -1.66
C PRO A 75 3.05 0.21 -0.13
N GLU A 76 4.16 -0.36 0.33
CA GLU A 76 4.47 -0.54 1.75
C GLU A 76 5.88 0.01 2.05
N LEU A 77 6.02 0.89 3.05
CA LEU A 77 7.30 1.55 3.34
C LEU A 77 8.38 0.56 3.78
N LEU A 78 8.02 -0.66 4.19
CA LEU A 78 9.00 -1.72 4.45
C LEU A 78 9.40 -2.42 3.15
N GLY A 79 9.85 -1.64 2.17
CA GLY A 79 10.58 -2.11 1.00
C GLY A 79 9.83 -3.03 0.05
N ARG A 80 8.50 -2.90 -0.12
CA ARG A 80 7.77 -3.78 -1.04
C ARG A 80 6.48 -3.18 -1.59
N VAL A 81 5.93 -3.85 -2.61
CA VAL A 81 4.56 -3.64 -3.10
C VAL A 81 3.79 -4.97 -3.02
N THR A 82 2.66 -5.01 -2.33
CA THR A 82 1.79 -6.19 -2.25
C THR A 82 0.66 -6.10 -3.28
N LEU A 83 0.38 -7.21 -3.96
CA LEU A 83 -0.80 -7.40 -4.81
C LEU A 83 -1.78 -8.37 -4.14
N LEU A 84 -3.05 -7.99 -4.12
CA LEU A 84 -4.16 -8.76 -3.59
C LEU A 84 -5.14 -9.13 -4.71
N ASP A 85 -5.66 -10.36 -4.70
CA ASP A 85 -6.73 -10.79 -5.61
C ASP A 85 -8.11 -10.25 -5.19
N ALA A 86 -9.14 -10.57 -5.99
CA ALA A 86 -10.54 -10.20 -5.75
C ALA A 86 -11.08 -10.59 -4.36
N LYS A 87 -10.47 -11.56 -3.68
CA LYS A 87 -10.85 -12.03 -2.34
C LYS A 87 -9.91 -11.51 -1.26
N ASN A 88 -9.15 -10.45 -1.55
CA ASN A 88 -8.19 -9.84 -0.64
C ASN A 88 -7.04 -10.78 -0.20
N ARG A 89 -6.73 -11.82 -1.01
CA ARG A 89 -5.62 -12.73 -0.72
C ARG A 89 -4.36 -12.23 -1.41
N VAL A 90 -3.22 -12.28 -0.69
CA VAL A 90 -1.92 -11.94 -1.27
C VAL A 90 -1.57 -12.90 -2.40
N VAL A 91 -1.38 -12.35 -3.60
CA VAL A 91 -0.93 -13.12 -4.78
C VAL A 91 0.51 -12.84 -5.14
N ALA A 92 1.05 -11.67 -4.78
CA ALA A 92 2.46 -11.35 -4.97
C ALA A 92 2.95 -10.29 -3.98
N ARG A 93 4.25 -10.32 -3.68
CA ARG A 93 4.99 -9.23 -3.05
C ARG A 93 6.20 -8.91 -3.93
N LEU A 94 6.14 -7.76 -4.59
CA LEU A 94 7.09 -7.36 -5.61
C LEU A 94 8.25 -6.58 -4.99
N CYS A 95 9.45 -6.87 -5.49
CA CYS A 95 10.69 -6.18 -5.11
C CYS A 95 10.94 -6.13 -3.59
N ASP A 96 10.45 -7.15 -2.86
CA ASP A 96 10.41 -7.19 -1.40
C ASP A 96 11.83 -7.17 -0.80
N ASP A 97 12.09 -6.20 0.06
CA ASP A 97 13.35 -6.03 0.80
C ASP A 97 13.08 -5.70 2.28
N ALA A 98 11.94 -6.18 2.80
CA ALA A 98 11.44 -5.79 4.11
C ALA A 98 12.44 -6.05 5.24
N ASP A 99 13.21 -7.13 5.19
CA ASP A 99 14.16 -7.48 6.24
C ASP A 99 15.34 -6.50 6.28
N ARG A 100 15.88 -6.12 5.11
CA ARG A 100 16.95 -5.11 5.02
C ARG A 100 16.45 -3.74 5.48
N VAL A 101 15.26 -3.33 5.05
CA VAL A 101 14.66 -2.05 5.46
C VAL A 101 14.32 -2.03 6.96
N LYS A 102 13.90 -3.15 7.56
CA LYS A 102 13.67 -3.25 9.01
C LYS A 102 14.97 -3.23 9.83
N ALA A 103 16.07 -3.73 9.26
CA ALA A 103 17.39 -3.71 9.89
C ALA A 103 18.00 -2.29 9.90
N ASP A 104 17.60 -1.42 8.97
CA ASP A 104 18.03 -0.02 8.85
C ASP A 104 17.39 0.90 9.92
N LYS A 105 17.82 0.76 11.17
CA LYS A 105 17.22 1.47 12.33
C LYS A 105 17.36 2.98 12.28
N ASP A 106 18.44 3.51 11.70
CA ASP A 106 18.71 4.94 11.56
C ASP A 106 18.14 5.53 10.26
N ARG A 107 17.47 4.69 9.44
CA ARG A 107 16.92 5.06 8.13
C ARG A 107 18.02 5.64 7.23
N ALA A 108 19.22 5.07 7.27
CA ALA A 108 20.34 5.46 6.42
C ALA A 108 20.06 5.12 4.95
N LEU A 109 19.45 3.95 4.66
CA LEU A 109 19.22 3.47 3.30
C LEU A 109 18.48 4.51 2.46
N ARG A 110 17.48 5.20 3.03
CA ARG A 110 16.74 6.23 2.27
C ARG A 110 17.60 7.42 1.82
N ARG A 111 18.80 7.60 2.39
CA ARG A 111 19.74 8.70 2.13
C ARG A 111 21.03 8.24 1.43
N THR A 112 21.22 6.94 1.21
CA THR A 112 22.42 6.39 0.58
C THR A 112 22.09 5.68 -0.74
N PRO A 113 21.96 6.44 -1.85
CA PRO A 113 21.66 5.85 -3.17
C PRO A 113 22.63 4.76 -3.62
N ALA A 114 23.89 4.83 -3.19
CA ALA A 114 24.91 3.82 -3.50
C ALA A 114 24.60 2.43 -2.91
N ASP A 115 23.77 2.35 -1.86
CA ASP A 115 23.40 1.09 -1.22
C ASP A 115 22.07 0.53 -1.75
N TRP A 116 21.46 1.18 -2.76
CA TRP A 116 20.22 0.70 -3.35
C TRP A 116 20.49 -0.44 -4.30
N GLN A 117 19.74 -1.54 -4.14
CA GLN A 117 19.89 -2.72 -4.97
C GLN A 117 18.86 -2.72 -6.08
N ASP A 118 19.28 -3.08 -7.29
CA ASP A 118 18.39 -3.25 -8.43
C ASP A 118 17.32 -4.30 -8.12
N GLY A 119 16.08 -4.01 -8.51
CA GLY A 119 14.94 -4.88 -8.23
C GLY A 119 14.50 -4.93 -6.77
N ARG A 120 15.08 -4.09 -5.88
CA ARG A 120 14.66 -3.94 -4.48
C ARG A 120 14.15 -2.53 -4.19
N PHE A 121 13.05 -2.46 -3.45
CA PHE A 121 12.54 -1.19 -2.95
C PHE A 121 13.15 -0.81 -1.60
N VAL A 122 13.15 0.48 -1.28
CA VAL A 122 13.55 1.04 0.01
C VAL A 122 12.32 1.51 0.77
N HIS A 123 11.63 2.55 0.27
CA HIS A 123 10.41 3.07 0.89
C HIS A 123 9.34 3.44 -0.14
N PRO A 124 8.67 2.47 -0.77
CA PRO A 124 7.48 2.70 -1.60
C PRO A 124 6.45 3.54 -0.82
N HIS A 125 6.06 4.66 -1.40
CA HIS A 125 5.15 5.62 -0.76
C HIS A 125 3.86 5.78 -1.54
N ASP A 126 3.95 5.71 -2.87
CA ASP A 126 2.79 5.67 -3.75
C ASP A 126 3.07 4.75 -4.93
N ALA A 127 2.02 4.18 -5.52
CA ALA A 127 2.12 3.38 -6.72
C ALA A 127 0.81 3.40 -7.49
N CYS A 128 0.89 3.36 -8.81
CA CYS A 128 -0.28 3.23 -9.68
C CYS A 128 -0.04 2.27 -10.83
N PHE A 129 -1.14 1.71 -11.34
CA PHE A 129 -1.13 0.97 -12.60
C PHE A 129 -1.25 1.91 -13.80
N ASP A 130 -0.65 1.52 -14.91
CA ASP A 130 -1.06 2.04 -16.23
C ASP A 130 -2.13 1.16 -16.89
N ALA A 131 -2.64 1.62 -18.03
CA ALA A 131 -3.68 0.91 -18.78
C ALA A 131 -3.30 -0.54 -19.16
N ASN A 132 -2.01 -0.85 -19.29
CA ASN A 132 -1.52 -2.18 -19.66
C ASN A 132 -1.22 -3.07 -18.44
N GLY A 133 -1.41 -2.54 -17.22
CA GLY A 133 -1.09 -3.21 -15.96
C GLY A 133 0.40 -3.17 -15.62
N ASN A 134 1.19 -2.27 -16.22
CA ASN A 134 2.52 -1.96 -15.67
C ASN A 134 2.33 -1.16 -14.38
N ILE A 135 3.30 -1.22 -13.48
CA ILE A 135 3.26 -0.51 -12.20
C ILE A 135 4.32 0.58 -12.20
N TYR A 136 3.93 1.78 -11.77
CA TYR A 136 4.85 2.86 -11.41
C TYR A 136 4.86 2.99 -9.89
N VAL A 137 6.05 3.05 -9.30
CA VAL A 137 6.22 3.18 -7.84
C VAL A 137 7.06 4.41 -7.55
N ALA A 138 6.55 5.29 -6.71
CA ALA A 138 7.28 6.43 -6.18
C ALA A 138 7.79 6.11 -4.77
N GLU A 139 9.08 6.28 -4.54
CA GLU A 139 9.72 6.00 -3.26
C GLU A 139 10.09 7.26 -2.49
N TRP A 140 9.81 7.24 -1.19
CA TRP A 140 10.20 8.26 -0.23
C TRP A 140 11.66 8.10 0.20
N VAL A 141 12.55 8.41 -0.74
CA VAL A 141 14.01 8.45 -0.57
C VAL A 141 14.55 9.86 -0.85
N ALA A 142 15.77 10.16 -0.41
CA ALA A 142 16.30 11.53 -0.36
C ALA A 142 16.33 12.26 -1.72
N THR A 143 16.57 11.53 -2.81
CA THR A 143 16.57 12.10 -4.16
C THR A 143 15.20 12.01 -4.85
N GLY A 144 14.24 11.32 -4.22
CA GLY A 144 13.12 10.70 -4.93
C GLY A 144 13.59 9.59 -5.87
N ARG A 145 12.74 8.58 -6.07
CA ARG A 145 12.95 7.54 -7.08
C ARG A 145 11.59 7.10 -7.63
N VAL A 146 11.48 7.04 -8.95
CA VAL A 146 10.31 6.44 -9.63
C VAL A 146 10.79 5.23 -10.40
N SER A 147 10.22 4.07 -10.07
CA SER A 147 10.53 2.79 -10.69
C SER A 147 9.33 2.32 -11.54
N ARG A 148 9.60 1.81 -12.74
CA ARG A 148 8.58 1.17 -13.58
C ARG A 148 8.79 -0.34 -13.60
N LEU A 149 7.79 -1.09 -13.17
CA LEU A 149 7.74 -2.54 -13.29
C LEU A 149 6.91 -2.86 -14.54
N LYS A 150 7.57 -3.43 -15.55
CA LYS A 150 6.91 -3.86 -16.77
C LYS A 150 6.26 -5.22 -16.55
N ARG A 151 4.96 -5.31 -16.83
CA ARG A 151 4.26 -6.60 -16.87
C ARG A 151 4.78 -7.40 -18.07
N LEU A 152 5.25 -8.61 -17.82
CA LEU A 152 5.60 -9.56 -18.87
C LEU A 152 4.34 -10.38 -19.17
N ALA A 153 4.02 -10.50 -20.46
CA ALA A 153 2.77 -11.06 -20.95
C ALA A 153 2.47 -12.46 -20.41
#